data_AF-A0A803NGW6-F1
#
_entry.id   AF-A0A803NGW6-F1
#
_cell.length_a   1.000
_cell.length_b   1.000
_cell.length_c   1.000
_cell.angle_alpha   90.00
_cell.angle_beta   90.00
_cell.angle_gamma   90.00
#
_symmetry.space_group_name_H-M   'P 1'
#
loop_
_entity.id
_entity.type
_entity.pdbx_description
1 polymer ?
#
loop_
_entity_poly.entity_id
_entity_poly.type
_entity_poly.pdbx_seq_one_letter_code
_entity_poly.pdbx_strand_id
1 'polypeptide(L)'
;MLRSRCLSITKLLRISTRSSTSALNEALRLMNEALDLYEKGLHAARTRECMLELKELKSKTLRFISTVHLQMGEFESVIKCVKALREGDNEDRHPSLPVLALKVWLGLRRFL
;
A
#
# COMPACT_ATOMS: atom_id res chain seq x y z
N MET A 1 -8.67 -19.85 -12.28
CA MET A 1 -7.64 -19.33 -11.32
C MET A 1 -7.85 -17.88 -10.87
N LEU A 2 -8.20 -16.90 -11.74
CA LEU A 2 -8.34 -15.48 -11.34
C LEU A 2 -9.39 -15.20 -10.26
N ARG A 3 -10.54 -15.89 -10.28
CA ARG A 3 -11.62 -15.71 -9.27
C ARG A 3 -11.17 -16.04 -7.84
N SER A 4 -10.35 -17.09 -7.66
CA SER A 4 -9.84 -17.50 -6.35
C SER A 4 -8.84 -16.48 -5.78
N ARG A 5 -7.95 -15.92 -6.61
CA ARG A 5 -7.00 -14.87 -6.19
C ARG A 5 -7.71 -13.54 -5.85
N CYS A 6 -8.73 -13.15 -6.61
CA CYS A 6 -9.57 -12.00 -6.26
C CYS A 6 -10.33 -12.22 -4.95
N LEU A 7 -10.81 -13.43 -4.69
CA LEU A 7 -11.50 -13.76 -3.45
C LEU A 7 -10.56 -13.68 -2.24
N SER A 8 -9.31 -14.12 -2.35
CA SER A 8 -8.30 -14.00 -1.28
C SER A 8 -7.92 -12.54 -0.98
N ILE A 9 -7.80 -11.70 -2.02
CA ILE A 9 -7.54 -10.26 -1.83
C ILE A 9 -8.75 -9.56 -1.20
N THR A 10 -9.97 -9.96 -1.59
CA THR A 10 -11.19 -9.45 -0.97
C THR A 10 -11.32 -9.95 0.48
N LYS A 11 -10.86 -11.17 0.79
CA LYS A 11 -10.83 -11.73 2.15
C LYS A 11 -9.81 -11.02 3.04
N LEU A 12 -8.60 -10.76 2.57
CA LEU A 12 -7.61 -9.94 3.29
C LEU A 12 -8.13 -8.52 3.55
N LEU A 13 -8.85 -7.94 2.59
CA LEU A 13 -9.45 -6.62 2.74
C LEU A 13 -10.72 -6.65 3.62
N ARG A 14 -11.37 -7.81 3.79
CA ARG A 14 -12.55 -8.02 4.65
C ARG A 14 -12.19 -8.38 6.10
N ILE A 15 -10.96 -8.83 6.39
CA ILE A 15 -10.52 -9.12 7.77
C ILE A 15 -10.49 -7.85 8.65
N SER A 16 -10.52 -6.65 8.06
CA SER A 16 -10.45 -5.39 8.82
C SER A 16 -11.72 -4.52 8.74
N THR A 17 -12.91 -5.09 8.61
CA THR A 17 -14.17 -4.29 8.62
C THR A 17 -14.57 -3.78 10.01
N ARG A 18 -13.63 -3.74 10.97
CA ARG A 18 -13.86 -3.24 12.34
C ARG A 18 -12.58 -2.77 13.03
N SER A 19 -11.59 -2.28 12.28
CA SER A 19 -10.47 -1.57 12.92
C SER A 19 -10.97 -0.20 13.36
N SER A 20 -10.77 0.15 14.63
CA SER A 20 -11.08 1.50 15.13
C SER A 20 -10.21 2.51 14.40
N THR A 21 -10.68 3.75 14.26
CA THR A 21 -9.88 4.84 13.70
C THR A 21 -8.54 4.98 14.42
N SER A 22 -8.49 4.72 15.74
CA SER A 22 -7.24 4.69 16.51
C SER A 22 -6.25 3.63 16.04
N ALA A 23 -6.70 2.41 15.76
CA ALA A 23 -5.85 1.33 15.28
C ALA A 23 -5.36 1.58 13.85
N LEU A 24 -6.19 2.21 13.00
CA LEU A 24 -5.77 2.64 11.66
C LEU A 24 -4.72 3.75 11.72
N ASN A 25 -4.90 4.75 12.60
CA ASN A 25 -3.92 5.81 12.79
C ASN A 25 -2.58 5.27 13.32
N GLU A 26 -2.62 4.32 14.25
CA GLU A 26 -1.40 3.70 14.78
C GLU A 26 -0.69 2.87 13.71
N ALA A 27 -1.43 2.09 12.93
CA ALA A 27 -0.86 1.37 11.79
C ALA A 27 -0.23 2.34 10.77
N LEU A 28 -0.89 3.46 10.47
CA LEU A 28 -0.35 4.48 9.57
C LEU A 28 0.93 5.11 10.11
N ARG A 29 0.97 5.41 11.42
CA ARG A 29 2.17 5.94 12.10
C ARG A 29 3.36 5.00 11.97
N LEU A 30 3.18 3.73 12.32
CA LEU A 30 4.23 2.70 12.24
C LEU A 30 4.72 2.50 10.80
N MET A 31 3.81 2.54 9.82
CA MET A 31 4.19 2.39 8.41
C MET A 31 4.96 3.61 7.87
N ASN A 32 4.64 4.82 8.33
CA ASN A 32 5.41 6.02 8.00
C ASN A 32 6.80 6.00 8.65
N GLU A 33 6.91 5.51 9.89
CA GLU A 33 8.21 5.30 10.54
C GLU A 33 9.05 4.26 9.78
N ALA A 34 8.44 3.19 9.27
CA ALA A 34 9.12 2.23 8.41
C ALA A 34 9.62 2.84 7.08
N LEU A 35 8.92 3.84 6.52
CA LEU A 35 9.40 4.57 5.34
C LEU A 35 10.60 5.47 5.67
N ASP A 36 10.59 6.17 6.79
CA ASP A 36 11.73 6.99 7.24
C ASP A 36 12.97 6.11 7.50
N LEU A 37 12.79 4.95 8.15
CA LEU A 37 13.86 3.96 8.32
C LEU A 37 14.37 3.39 6.99
N TYR A 38 13.48 3.17 6.01
CA TYR A 38 13.88 2.78 4.66
C TYR A 38 14.76 3.86 4.00
N GLU A 39 14.41 5.14 4.10
CA GLU A 39 15.18 6.22 3.49
C GLU A 39 16.58 6.32 4.11
N LYS A 40 16.67 6.22 5.44
CA LYS A 40 17.93 6.14 6.17
C LYS A 40 18.74 4.91 5.78
N GLY A 41 18.08 3.75 5.69
CA GLY A 41 18.70 2.48 5.30
C GLY A 41 19.23 2.49 3.87
N LEU A 42 18.51 3.12 2.94
CA LEU A 42 18.92 3.24 1.55
C LEU A 42 20.20 4.08 1.43
N HIS A 43 20.31 5.16 2.21
CA HIS A 43 21.52 5.99 2.23
C HIS A 43 22.74 5.24 2.82
N ALA A 44 22.51 4.34 3.78
CA ALA A 44 23.55 3.54 4.43
C ALA A 44 23.93 2.26 3.67
N ALA A 45 23.09 1.81 2.72
CA ALA A 45 23.28 0.55 2.00
C ALA A 45 24.54 0.56 1.13
N ARG A 46 25.39 -0.46 1.30
CA ARG A 46 26.68 -0.58 0.57
C ARG A 46 26.66 -1.60 -0.56
N THR A 47 25.63 -2.43 -0.63
CA THR A 47 25.50 -3.49 -1.62
C THR A 47 24.22 -3.34 -2.43
N ARG A 48 24.25 -3.84 -3.67
CA ARG A 48 23.08 -3.81 -4.55
C ARG A 48 21.94 -4.68 -4.04
N GLU A 49 22.25 -5.81 -3.42
CA GLU A 49 21.27 -6.72 -2.81
C GLU A 49 20.50 -6.01 -1.68
N CYS A 50 21.19 -5.37 -0.73
CA CYS A 50 20.52 -4.61 0.32
C CYS A 50 19.66 -3.48 -0.25
N MET A 51 20.10 -2.79 -1.31
CA MET A 51 19.28 -1.77 -1.98
C MET A 51 18.01 -2.37 -2.60
N LEU A 52 18.07 -3.57 -3.17
CA LEU A 52 16.90 -4.25 -3.75
C LEU A 52 15.92 -4.69 -2.67
N GLU A 53 16.41 -5.27 -1.57
CA GLU A 53 15.58 -5.65 -0.41
C GLU A 53 14.86 -4.42 0.19
N LEU A 54 15.58 -3.31 0.34
CA LEU A 54 15.02 -2.05 0.81
C LEU A 54 13.95 -1.53 -0.15
N LYS A 55 14.20 -1.57 -1.47
CA LYS A 55 13.19 -1.17 -2.48
C LYS A 55 11.95 -2.06 -2.44
N GLU A 56 12.12 -3.36 -2.22
CA GLU A 56 11.01 -4.30 -2.04
C GLU A 56 10.20 -3.97 -0.77
N LEU A 57 10.89 -3.69 0.34
CA LEU A 57 10.28 -3.27 1.60
C LEU A 57 9.47 -1.98 1.41
N LYS A 58 10.03 -0.94 0.77
CA LYS A 58 9.31 0.30 0.43
C LYS A 58 8.02 -0.01 -0.33
N SER A 59 8.10 -0.86 -1.34
CA SER A 59 6.96 -1.26 -2.17
C SER A 59 5.88 -1.98 -1.35
N LYS A 60 6.26 -2.86 -0.41
CA LYS A 60 5.33 -3.51 0.53
C LYS A 60 4.67 -2.49 1.47
N THR A 61 5.46 -1.61 2.09
CA THR A 61 4.97 -0.59 3.03
C THR A 61 3.98 0.37 2.36
N LEU A 62 4.29 0.87 1.16
CA LEU A 62 3.37 1.74 0.39
C LEU A 62 2.03 1.05 0.07
N ARG A 63 2.01 -0.26 -0.19
CA ARG A 63 0.76 -1.01 -0.39
C ARG A 63 -0.08 -1.10 0.90
N PHE A 64 0.57 -1.25 2.05
CA PHE A 64 -0.13 -1.24 3.34
C PHE A 64 -0.69 0.15 3.67
N ILE A 65 0.11 1.21 3.52
CA ILE A 65 -0.34 2.60 3.70
C ILE A 65 -1.55 2.91 2.81
N SER A 66 -1.46 2.54 1.53
CA SER A 66 -2.57 2.69 0.57
C SER A 66 -3.84 1.97 1.03
N THR A 67 -3.70 0.80 1.66
CA THR A 67 -4.84 0.03 2.20
C THR A 67 -5.44 0.70 3.44
N VAL A 68 -4.61 1.26 4.33
CA VAL A 68 -5.07 2.00 5.52
C VAL A 68 -5.85 3.24 5.12
N HIS A 69 -5.30 4.07 4.22
CA HIS A 69 -6.02 5.24 3.68
C HIS A 69 -7.34 4.85 3.01
N LEU A 70 -7.37 3.72 2.30
CA LEU A 70 -8.59 3.23 1.69
C LEU A 70 -9.65 2.82 2.73
N GLN A 71 -9.25 2.25 3.86
CA GLN A 71 -10.15 1.92 4.97
C GLN A 71 -10.67 3.18 5.67
N MET A 72 -9.87 4.25 5.70
CA MET A 72 -10.25 5.56 6.23
C MET A 72 -11.10 6.40 5.25
N GLY A 73 -11.24 5.97 3.99
CA GLY A 73 -11.91 6.75 2.95
C GLY A 73 -11.09 7.92 2.38
N GLU A 74 -9.79 7.95 2.65
CA GLU A 74 -8.86 9.00 2.21
C GLU A 74 -8.34 8.73 0.79
N PHE A 75 -9.24 8.79 -0.19
CA PHE A 75 -8.97 8.34 -1.55
C PHE A 75 -7.81 9.06 -2.25
N GLU A 76 -7.60 10.35 -1.99
CA GLU A 76 -6.46 11.11 -2.54
C GLU A 76 -5.11 10.53 -2.09
N SER A 77 -5.00 10.16 -0.81
CA SER A 77 -3.81 9.53 -0.26
C SER A 77 -3.57 8.14 -0.88
N VAL A 78 -4.65 7.39 -1.17
CA VAL A 78 -4.57 6.12 -1.91
C VAL A 78 -4.00 6.34 -3.31
N ILE A 79 -4.46 7.36 -4.04
CA ILE A 79 -3.98 7.70 -5.39
C ILE A 79 -2.50 8.03 -5.37
N LYS A 80 -2.03 8.85 -4.41
CA LYS A 80 -0.61 9.18 -4.23
C LYS A 80 0.24 7.93 -4.07
N CYS A 81 -0.18 6.98 -3.23
CA CYS A 81 0.52 5.71 -3.05
C CYS A 81 0.55 4.88 -4.34
N VAL A 82 -0.56 4.80 -5.07
CA VAL A 82 -0.63 4.04 -6.34
C VAL A 82 0.28 4.67 -7.40
N LYS A 83 0.39 6.00 -7.47
CA LYS A 83 1.34 6.69 -8.37
C LYS A 83 2.80 6.35 -8.01
N ALA A 84 3.17 6.51 -6.75
CA ALA A 84 4.52 6.16 -6.27
C ALA A 84 4.89 4.69 -6.52
N LEU A 85 3.92 3.77 -6.42
CA LEU A 85 4.12 2.35 -6.72
C LEU A 85 4.26 2.05 -8.23
N ARG A 86 3.73 2.91 -9.11
CA ARG A 86 3.83 2.77 -10.58
C ARG A 86 5.12 3.36 -11.16
N GLU A 87 5.64 4.40 -10.52
CA GLU A 87 6.89 5.07 -10.90
C GLU A 87 8.13 4.26 -10.50
N GLY A 88 7.97 3.25 -9.63
CA GLY A 88 9.06 2.34 -9.27
C GLY A 88 9.46 1.40 -10.42
N ASP A 89 10.77 1.14 -10.50
CA ASP A 89 11.48 0.33 -11.52
C ASP A 89 11.16 -1.18 -11.49
N ASN A 90 10.05 -1.59 -10.87
CA ASN A 90 9.69 -3.00 -10.71
C ASN A 90 8.83 -3.46 -11.89
N GLU A 91 9.37 -4.36 -12.70
CA GLU A 91 8.63 -5.13 -13.72
C GLU A 91 7.46 -5.93 -13.09
N ASP A 92 7.53 -6.20 -11.78
CA ASP A 92 6.45 -6.81 -11.00
C ASP A 92 5.42 -5.77 -10.50
N ARG A 93 4.48 -5.42 -11.37
CA ARG A 93 3.26 -4.71 -10.96
C ARG A 93 2.37 -5.64 -10.13
N HIS A 94 2.52 -5.57 -8.82
CA HIS A 94 1.72 -6.36 -7.88
C HIS A 94 0.21 -6.21 -8.16
N PRO A 95 -0.57 -7.31 -8.19
CA PRO A 95 -1.99 -7.30 -8.59
C PRO A 95 -2.90 -6.43 -7.69
N SER A 96 -2.39 -5.96 -6.54
CA SER A 96 -3.12 -5.01 -5.69
C SER A 96 -3.27 -3.63 -6.33
N LEU A 97 -2.37 -3.17 -7.21
CA LEU A 97 -2.43 -1.82 -7.78
C LEU A 97 -3.73 -1.56 -8.56
N PRO A 98 -4.12 -2.42 -9.52
CA PRO A 98 -5.42 -2.32 -10.19
C PRO A 98 -6.61 -2.40 -9.21
N VAL A 99 -6.53 -3.25 -8.19
CA VAL A 99 -7.60 -3.41 -7.19
C VAL A 99 -7.78 -2.14 -6.35
N LEU A 100 -6.68 -1.52 -5.91
CA LEU A 100 -6.68 -0.25 -5.16
C LEU A 100 -7.26 0.87 -6.02
N ALA A 101 -6.82 0.98 -7.29
CA ALA A 101 -7.33 1.99 -8.22
C ALA A 101 -8.85 1.84 -8.47
N LEU A 102 -9.33 0.60 -8.68
CA LEU A 102 -10.77 0.34 -8.85
C LEU A 102 -11.57 0.69 -7.59
N LYS A 103 -11.06 0.33 -6.41
CA LYS A 103 -11.72 0.64 -5.14
C LYS A 103 -11.81 2.14 -4.88
N VAL A 104 -10.75 2.88 -5.20
CA VAL A 104 -10.76 4.35 -5.16
C VAL A 104 -11.84 4.91 -6.10
N TRP A 105 -11.90 4.44 -7.35
CA TRP A 105 -12.88 4.93 -8.32
C TRP A 105 -14.33 4.65 -7.89
N LEU A 106 -14.60 3.46 -7.35
CA LEU A 106 -15.91 3.12 -6.78
C LEU A 106 -16.22 3.95 -5.52
N GLY A 107 -15.21 4.26 -4.72
CA GLY A 107 -15.32 5.10 -3.52
C GLY A 107 -15.67 6.54 -3.87
N LEU A 108 -14.93 7.16 -4.80
CA LEU A 108 -15.17 8.53 -5.28
C LEU A 108 -16.57 8.70 -5.87
N ARG A 109 -17.11 7.68 -6.56
CA ARG A 109 -18.50 7.65 -7.06
C ARG A 109 -19.58 7.63 -5.98
N ARG A 110 -19.25 7.38 -4.70
CA ARG A 110 -20.21 7.49 -3.59
C ARG A 110 -20.31 8.92 -3.05
N PHE A 111 -19.35 9.77 -3.42
CA PHE A 111 -19.25 11.18 -2.99
C PHE A 111 -19.51 12.17 -4.15
N LEU A 112 -19.76 11.66 -5.37
CA LEU A 112 -20.20 12.39 -6.57
C LEU A 112 -21.64 11.99 -6.89
#